data_AF-A0A7Y5HAS1-F1
#
_entry.id   AF-A0A7Y5HAS1-F1
#
_cell.length_a   1.000
_cell.length_b   1.000
_cell.length_c   1.000
_cell.angle_alpha   90.00
_cell.angle_beta   90.00
_cell.angle_gamma   90.00
#
_symmetry.space_group_name_H-M   'P 1'
#
loop_
_entity.id
_entity.type
_entity.pdbx_description
1 polymer ?
#
loop_
_entity_poly.entity_id
_entity_poly.type
_entity_poly.pdbx_seq_one_letter_code
_entity_poly.pdbx_strand_id
1 'polypeptide(L)'
;PGAGERRRGLARRAGAEARRIADGDFLETPEGQAFSVEFQRWIQALCEETGLPPGEATFSPDGLWAFFLEAFASADPPLPDDARRAFEERLAAFRGEWDAYAAARPGLTPMERARETSNFWPALYEAVGDTFPEPFVEAARAAFDDFNLATPTESKWFSGQRSQVQEQISRSISADLGLDDRRQAALGPLVDAFMRRTEEANRLGIDGSRESRRRVARAQYDAMLLLQKDIAATLSLDAGQAGRVRDWETLYGFQLLE
;
A
#
# COMPACT_ATOMS: atom_id res chain seq x y z
N PRO A 1 17.68 21.94 -15.09
CA PRO A 1 16.31 21.95 -14.53
C PRO A 1 16.29 21.56 -13.05
N GLY A 2 15.54 22.31 -12.24
CA GLY A 2 15.30 22.00 -10.82
C GLY A 2 14.51 20.70 -10.65
N ALA A 3 14.52 20.11 -9.45
CA ALA A 3 13.91 18.80 -9.18
C ALA A 3 12.39 18.79 -9.49
N GLY A 4 11.66 19.85 -9.06
CA GLY A 4 10.25 20.05 -9.41
C GLY A 4 9.96 20.27 -10.91
N GLU A 5 10.90 20.83 -11.69
CA GLU A 5 10.73 20.95 -13.15
C GLU A 5 10.86 19.60 -13.85
N ARG A 6 11.77 18.74 -13.36
CA ARG A 6 11.91 17.37 -13.86
C ARG A 6 10.64 16.57 -13.59
N ARG A 7 10.09 16.65 -12.37
CA ARG A 7 8.80 16.04 -12.02
C ARG A 7 7.69 16.52 -12.95
N ARG A 8 7.42 17.81 -13.04
CA ARG A 8 6.39 18.34 -13.98
C ARG A 8 6.58 17.92 -15.45
N GLY A 9 7.81 17.65 -15.89
CA GLY A 9 8.07 17.07 -17.22
C GLY A 9 7.62 15.61 -17.35
N LEU A 10 7.80 14.81 -16.30
CA LEU A 10 7.38 13.40 -16.22
C LEU A 10 5.85 13.27 -16.23
N ALA A 11 5.13 14.02 -15.38
CA ALA A 11 3.66 13.97 -15.38
C ALA A 11 3.04 14.45 -16.71
N ARG A 12 3.62 15.46 -17.35
CA ARG A 12 3.14 15.91 -18.67
C ARG A 12 3.28 14.85 -19.75
N ARG A 13 4.34 14.04 -19.71
CA ARG A 13 4.49 12.90 -20.63
C ARG A 13 3.47 11.81 -20.31
N ALA A 14 3.26 11.49 -19.03
CA ALA A 14 2.22 10.54 -18.63
C ALA A 14 0.81 11.00 -19.06
N GLY A 15 0.48 12.28 -18.90
CA GLY A 15 -0.79 12.87 -19.34
C GLY A 15 -1.04 12.73 -20.85
N ALA A 16 0.01 12.81 -21.67
CA ALA A 16 -0.09 12.58 -23.11
C ALA A 16 -0.39 11.11 -23.47
N GLU A 17 0.12 10.16 -22.70
CA GLU A 17 -0.18 8.73 -22.84
C GLU A 17 -1.60 8.40 -22.35
N ALA A 18 -2.10 9.13 -21.35
CA ALA A 18 -3.42 8.89 -20.76
C ALA A 18 -4.59 9.05 -21.75
N ARG A 19 -4.40 9.82 -22.83
CA ARG A 19 -5.40 10.07 -23.87
C ARG A 19 -5.85 8.82 -24.64
N ARG A 20 -4.96 7.84 -24.79
CA ARG A 20 -5.21 6.65 -25.62
C ARG A 20 -5.94 5.53 -24.86
N ILE A 21 -6.27 5.80 -23.61
CA ILE A 21 -6.94 4.88 -22.71
C ILE A 21 -8.45 5.08 -22.87
N ALA A 22 -9.00 4.52 -23.93
CA ALA A 22 -10.43 4.31 -24.07
C ALA A 22 -10.61 2.82 -24.39
N ASP A 23 -11.19 2.10 -23.43
CA ASP A 23 -11.56 0.69 -23.47
C ASP A 23 -10.41 -0.34 -23.51
N GLY A 24 -10.19 -1.04 -22.38
CA GLY A 24 -9.32 -2.22 -22.29
C GLY A 24 -8.47 -2.28 -21.02
N ASP A 25 -7.76 -3.40 -20.84
CA ASP A 25 -6.79 -3.59 -19.75
C ASP A 25 -5.63 -2.60 -19.91
N PHE A 26 -5.76 -1.43 -19.28
CA PHE A 26 -4.86 -0.28 -19.26
C PHE A 26 -3.37 -0.67 -19.35
N LEU A 27 -2.92 -1.62 -18.52
CA LEU A 27 -1.52 -2.02 -18.38
C LEU A 27 -1.00 -2.97 -19.46
N GLU A 28 -1.89 -3.64 -20.19
CA GLU A 28 -1.51 -4.51 -21.31
C GLU A 28 -1.25 -3.71 -22.58
N THR A 29 -1.68 -2.45 -22.60
CA THR A 29 -1.40 -1.52 -23.70
C THR A 29 0.00 -0.91 -23.57
N PRO A 30 0.70 -0.67 -24.69
CA PRO A 30 1.96 0.08 -24.69
C PRO A 30 1.86 1.44 -24.00
N GLU A 31 0.69 2.08 -24.07
CA GLU A 31 0.41 3.38 -23.48
C GLU A 31 0.32 3.32 -21.96
N GLY A 32 -0.37 2.32 -21.39
CA GLY A 32 -0.38 2.13 -19.94
C GLY A 32 1.01 1.77 -19.40
N GLN A 33 1.79 0.97 -20.13
CA GLN A 33 3.19 0.69 -19.76
C GLN A 33 4.04 1.96 -19.75
N ALA A 34 3.89 2.82 -20.78
CA ALA A 34 4.60 4.09 -20.85
C ALA A 34 4.18 5.03 -19.70
N PHE A 35 2.89 5.06 -19.36
CA PHE A 35 2.37 5.80 -18.21
C PHE A 35 2.99 5.31 -16.89
N SER A 36 3.01 3.99 -16.65
CA SER A 36 3.60 3.39 -15.45
C SER A 36 5.10 3.68 -15.32
N VAL A 37 5.84 3.67 -16.43
CA VAL A 37 7.27 4.03 -16.44
C VAL A 37 7.48 5.50 -16.03
N GLU A 38 6.68 6.42 -16.56
CA GLU A 38 6.79 7.84 -16.22
C GLU A 38 6.40 8.12 -14.75
N PHE A 39 5.40 7.41 -14.23
CA PHE A 39 5.04 7.48 -12.82
C PHE A 39 6.14 6.90 -11.91
N GLN A 40 6.69 5.74 -12.22
CA GLN A 40 7.79 5.15 -11.44
C GLN A 40 8.99 6.09 -11.36
N ARG A 41 9.34 6.75 -12.46
CA ARG A 41 10.38 7.80 -12.50
C ARG A 41 10.01 9.02 -11.67
N TRP A 42 8.73 9.44 -11.66
CA TRP A 42 8.26 10.52 -10.78
C TRP A 42 8.43 10.15 -9.32
N ILE A 43 7.99 8.96 -8.90
CA ILE A 43 8.12 8.50 -7.52
C ILE A 43 9.58 8.37 -7.12
N GLN A 44 10.44 7.82 -7.99
CA GLN A 44 11.88 7.77 -7.70
C GLN A 44 12.45 9.17 -7.44
N ALA A 45 12.14 10.15 -8.30
CA ALA A 45 12.58 11.54 -8.10
C ALA A 45 12.04 12.13 -6.79
N LEU A 46 10.78 11.83 -6.43
CA LEU A 46 10.19 12.27 -5.17
C LEU A 46 10.87 11.63 -3.96
N CYS A 47 11.19 10.33 -4.01
CA CYS A 47 11.95 9.63 -2.98
C CYS A 47 13.33 10.27 -2.78
N GLU A 48 14.04 10.59 -3.87
CA GLU A 48 15.34 11.28 -3.83
C GLU A 48 15.23 12.69 -3.22
N GLU A 49 14.15 13.42 -3.50
CA GLU A 49 13.91 14.77 -2.97
C GLU A 49 13.53 14.78 -1.48
N THR A 50 12.75 13.79 -1.04
CA THR A 50 12.10 13.80 0.29
C THR A 50 12.71 12.82 1.29
N GLY A 51 13.47 11.82 0.81
CA GLY A 51 13.92 10.69 1.63
C GLY A 51 12.80 9.73 2.05
N LEU A 52 11.59 9.87 1.49
CA LEU A 52 10.50 8.94 1.74
C LEU A 52 10.75 7.60 1.01
N PRO A 53 10.40 6.46 1.62
CA PRO A 53 10.38 5.20 0.91
C PRO A 53 9.28 5.21 -0.16
N PRO A 54 9.40 4.40 -1.24
CA PRO A 54 8.47 4.43 -2.38
C PRO A 54 6.99 4.34 -2.00
N GLY A 55 6.61 3.46 -1.07
CA GLY A 55 5.22 3.32 -0.66
C GLY A 55 4.65 4.59 0.00
N GLU A 56 5.42 5.23 0.86
CA GLU A 56 5.03 6.50 1.48
C GLU A 56 5.02 7.64 0.45
N ALA A 57 6.04 7.71 -0.41
CA ALA A 57 6.12 8.73 -1.46
C ALA A 57 4.91 8.68 -2.40
N THR A 58 4.46 7.48 -2.78
CA THR A 58 3.28 7.23 -3.61
C THR A 58 2.01 7.86 -3.04
N PHE A 59 1.75 7.69 -1.74
CA PHE A 59 0.54 8.21 -1.09
C PHE A 59 0.69 9.62 -0.52
N SER A 60 1.90 10.17 -0.49
CA SER A 60 2.12 11.54 -0.06
C SER A 60 1.33 12.53 -0.93
N PRO A 61 1.03 13.75 -0.42
CA PRO A 61 0.36 14.79 -1.19
C PRO A 61 1.06 15.17 -2.50
N ASP A 62 2.37 14.90 -2.60
CA ASP A 62 3.19 15.20 -3.79
C ASP A 62 3.47 13.95 -4.66
N GLY A 63 2.89 12.80 -4.28
CA GLY A 63 2.89 11.53 -5.00
C GLY A 63 1.76 11.44 -6.03
N LEU A 64 0.93 10.39 -5.95
CA LEU A 64 -0.17 10.15 -6.89
C LEU A 64 -1.15 11.31 -6.99
N TRP A 65 -1.45 11.97 -5.86
CA TRP A 65 -2.32 13.15 -5.83
C TRP A 65 -1.84 14.26 -6.77
N ALA A 66 -0.59 14.71 -6.60
CA ALA A 66 -0.01 15.74 -7.45
C ALA A 66 0.23 15.24 -8.88
N PHE A 67 0.60 13.96 -9.04
CA PHE A 67 0.81 13.37 -10.34
C PHE A 67 -0.47 13.37 -11.19
N PHE A 68 -1.63 12.99 -10.64
CA PHE A 68 -2.90 13.03 -11.37
C PHE A 68 -3.32 14.44 -11.78
N LEU A 69 -3.16 15.42 -10.87
CA LEU A 69 -3.42 16.82 -11.19
C LEU A 69 -2.57 17.31 -12.38
N GLU A 70 -1.28 17.01 -12.35
CA GLU A 70 -0.35 17.44 -13.40
C GLU A 70 -0.55 16.67 -14.71
N ALA A 71 -0.77 15.34 -14.64
CA ALA A 71 -0.98 14.49 -15.80
C ALA A 71 -2.29 14.88 -16.52
N PHE A 72 -3.41 14.95 -15.80
CA PHE A 72 -4.71 15.20 -16.44
C PHE A 72 -4.95 16.67 -16.77
N ALA A 73 -4.30 17.63 -16.10
CA ALA A 73 -4.28 19.02 -16.57
C ALA A 73 -3.56 19.17 -17.93
N SER A 74 -2.69 18.23 -18.29
CA SER A 74 -1.95 18.24 -19.56
C SER A 74 -2.55 17.32 -20.64
N ALA A 75 -3.66 16.64 -20.34
CA ALA A 75 -4.36 15.79 -21.28
C ALA A 75 -5.10 16.60 -22.37
N ASP A 76 -5.57 15.93 -23.42
CA ASP A 76 -6.37 16.51 -24.51
C ASP A 76 -7.65 15.69 -24.77
N PRO A 77 -8.85 16.18 -24.37
CA PRO A 77 -9.05 17.46 -23.68
C PRO A 77 -8.46 17.44 -22.25
N PRO A 78 -8.17 18.60 -21.64
CA PRO A 78 -7.67 18.65 -20.27
C PRO A 78 -8.78 18.36 -19.25
N LEU A 79 -8.38 18.01 -18.02
CA LEU A 79 -9.30 17.91 -16.89
C LEU A 79 -10.09 19.22 -16.72
N PRO A 80 -11.43 19.17 -16.61
CA PRO A 80 -12.24 20.38 -16.38
C PRO A 80 -11.84 21.14 -15.12
N ASP A 81 -11.92 22.48 -15.17
CA ASP A 81 -11.47 23.35 -14.07
C ASP A 81 -12.23 23.13 -12.75
N ASP A 82 -13.50 22.77 -12.82
CA ASP A 82 -14.34 22.45 -11.67
C ASP A 82 -13.95 21.11 -11.03
N ALA A 83 -13.76 20.07 -11.85
CA ALA A 83 -13.24 18.77 -11.41
C ALA A 83 -11.85 18.91 -10.78
N ARG A 84 -10.97 19.69 -11.41
CA ARG A 84 -9.64 20.01 -10.89
C ARG A 84 -9.73 20.68 -9.52
N ARG A 85 -10.55 21.72 -9.38
CA ARG A 85 -10.70 22.46 -8.12
C ARG A 85 -11.26 21.58 -7.01
N ALA A 86 -12.26 20.75 -7.31
CA ALA A 86 -12.83 19.81 -6.34
C ALA A 86 -11.78 18.80 -5.85
N PHE A 87 -10.91 18.32 -6.74
CA PHE A 87 -9.81 17.42 -6.35
C PHE A 87 -8.72 18.14 -5.55
N GLU A 88 -8.36 19.38 -5.91
CA GLU A 88 -7.44 20.22 -5.13
C GLU A 88 -7.98 20.49 -3.69
N GLU A 89 -9.29 20.68 -3.53
CA GLU A 89 -9.94 20.81 -2.22
C GLU A 89 -9.85 19.52 -1.38
N ARG A 90 -10.06 18.35 -2.00
CA ARG A 90 -9.86 17.03 -1.35
C ARG A 90 -8.41 16.81 -0.96
N LEU A 91 -7.46 17.18 -1.81
CA LEU A 91 -6.03 17.13 -1.52
C LEU A 91 -5.66 18.04 -0.34
N ALA A 92 -6.25 19.24 -0.26
CA ALA A 92 -6.02 20.14 0.87
C ALA A 92 -6.50 19.54 2.20
N ALA A 93 -7.65 18.86 2.21
CA ALA A 93 -8.13 18.12 3.39
C ALA A 93 -7.19 16.95 3.74
N PHE A 94 -6.80 16.16 2.73
CA PHE A 94 -5.88 15.03 2.89
C PHE A 94 -4.51 15.45 3.45
N ARG A 95 -3.98 16.62 3.06
CA ARG A 95 -2.71 17.16 3.59
C ARG A 95 -2.70 17.23 5.12
N GLY A 96 -3.83 17.55 5.75
CA GLY A 96 -3.93 17.55 7.21
C GLY A 96 -3.75 16.16 7.84
N GLU A 97 -4.34 15.12 7.24
CA GLU A 97 -4.17 13.73 7.69
C GLU A 97 -2.73 13.23 7.45
N TRP A 98 -2.16 13.58 6.30
CA TRP A 98 -0.77 13.26 5.98
C TRP A 98 0.22 13.94 6.94
N ASP A 99 0.03 15.23 7.27
CA ASP A 99 0.91 15.96 8.16
C ASP A 99 0.88 15.37 9.59
N ALA A 100 -0.29 14.93 10.05
CA ALA A 100 -0.42 14.21 11.32
C ALA A 100 0.37 12.88 11.31
N TYR A 101 0.26 12.11 10.23
CA TYR A 101 1.08 10.91 10.03
C TYR A 101 2.58 11.23 9.98
N ALA A 102 2.99 12.22 9.18
CA ALA A 102 4.39 12.61 9.01
C ALA A 102 5.03 13.05 10.34
N ALA A 103 4.27 13.72 11.21
CA ALA A 103 4.70 14.09 12.56
C ALA A 103 4.88 12.87 13.47
N ALA A 104 3.99 11.87 13.39
CA ALA A 104 4.06 10.64 14.19
C ALA A 104 5.11 9.63 13.66
N ARG A 105 5.40 9.68 12.35
CA ARG A 105 6.23 8.74 11.61
C ARG A 105 7.55 8.35 12.29
N PRO A 106 8.35 9.25 12.91
CA PRO A 106 9.62 8.87 13.51
C PRO A 106 9.49 7.88 14.68
N GLY A 107 8.31 7.78 15.31
CA GLY A 107 8.05 6.87 16.42
C GLY A 107 7.44 5.52 16.00
N LEU A 108 6.99 5.38 14.75
CA LEU A 108 6.26 4.20 14.29
C LEU A 108 7.23 3.10 13.83
N THR A 109 6.87 1.84 14.10
CA THR A 109 7.55 0.71 13.47
C THR A 109 7.24 0.67 11.97
N PRO A 110 8.03 -0.04 11.17
CA PRO A 110 7.73 -0.18 9.76
C PRO A 110 6.33 -0.74 9.44
N MET A 111 5.88 -1.75 10.18
CA MET A 111 4.52 -2.32 10.02
C MET A 111 3.44 -1.30 10.39
N GLU A 112 3.66 -0.48 11.42
CA GLU A 112 2.74 0.61 11.78
C GLU A 112 2.69 1.67 10.69
N ARG A 113 3.84 2.04 10.10
CA ARG A 113 3.87 2.96 8.95
C ARG A 113 3.10 2.38 7.76
N ALA A 114 3.32 1.12 7.41
CA ALA A 114 2.62 0.44 6.32
C ALA A 114 1.10 0.45 6.53
N ARG A 115 0.66 0.10 7.74
CA ARG A 115 -0.75 0.18 8.16
C ARG A 115 -1.32 1.59 7.97
N GLU A 116 -0.66 2.62 8.48
CA GLU A 116 -1.15 4.00 8.36
C GLU A 116 -1.20 4.45 6.89
N THR A 117 -0.17 4.17 6.10
CA THR A 117 -0.18 4.52 4.67
C THR A 117 -1.27 3.79 3.88
N SER A 118 -1.62 2.56 4.26
CA SER A 118 -2.72 1.82 3.62
C SER A 118 -4.08 2.51 3.84
N ASN A 119 -4.23 3.36 4.86
CA ASN A 119 -5.44 4.14 5.09
C ASN A 119 -5.60 5.32 4.10
N PHE A 120 -4.51 5.76 3.47
CA PHE A 120 -4.54 6.85 2.49
C PHE A 120 -5.00 6.40 1.11
N TRP A 121 -4.86 5.11 0.81
CA TRP A 121 -5.32 4.51 -0.44
C TRP A 121 -6.83 4.79 -0.68
N PRO A 122 -7.76 4.41 0.22
CA PRO A 122 -9.19 4.70 0.05
C PRO A 122 -9.52 6.17 -0.16
N ALA A 123 -8.85 7.07 0.57
CA ALA A 123 -9.10 8.51 0.49
C ALA A 123 -8.78 9.06 -0.91
N LEU A 124 -7.67 8.64 -1.51
CA LEU A 124 -7.32 9.01 -2.88
C LEU A 124 -8.29 8.40 -3.90
N TYR A 125 -8.66 7.14 -3.73
CA TYR A 125 -9.59 6.47 -4.63
C TYR A 125 -10.99 7.11 -4.65
N GLU A 126 -11.53 7.42 -3.46
CA GLU A 126 -12.79 8.13 -3.30
C GLU A 126 -12.70 9.53 -3.92
N ALA A 127 -11.62 10.27 -3.65
CA ALA A 127 -11.43 11.59 -4.25
C ALA A 127 -11.41 11.53 -5.78
N VAL A 128 -10.71 10.57 -6.38
CA VAL A 128 -10.71 10.37 -7.85
C VAL A 128 -12.13 10.06 -8.35
N GLY A 129 -12.82 9.12 -7.69
CA GLY A 129 -14.18 8.69 -8.06
C GLY A 129 -15.23 9.79 -7.98
N ASP A 130 -15.10 10.69 -7.01
CA ASP A 130 -16.06 11.76 -6.74
C ASP A 130 -15.81 13.02 -7.58
N THR A 131 -14.59 13.22 -8.08
CA THR A 131 -14.18 14.50 -8.69
C THR A 131 -13.92 14.41 -10.20
N PHE A 132 -13.40 13.30 -10.70
CA PHE A 132 -13.04 13.19 -12.10
C PHE A 132 -14.22 12.68 -12.93
N PRO A 133 -14.54 13.30 -14.07
CA PRO A 133 -15.49 12.75 -15.02
C PRO A 133 -14.86 11.61 -15.83
N GLU A 134 -15.70 10.85 -16.55
CA GLU A 134 -15.19 9.96 -17.60
C GLU A 134 -14.54 10.77 -18.75
N PRO A 135 -13.46 10.26 -19.37
CA PRO A 135 -12.78 8.97 -19.11
C PRO A 135 -11.70 9.04 -18.01
N PHE A 136 -11.41 10.22 -17.45
CA PHE A 136 -10.33 10.43 -16.48
C PHE A 136 -10.46 9.55 -15.23
N VAL A 137 -11.67 9.37 -14.73
CA VAL A 137 -11.91 8.54 -13.54
C VAL A 137 -11.47 7.09 -13.76
N GLU A 138 -11.71 6.52 -14.94
CA GLU A 138 -11.33 5.14 -15.24
C GLU A 138 -9.81 5.02 -15.45
N ALA A 139 -9.20 5.95 -16.18
CA ALA A 139 -7.75 6.00 -16.32
C ALA A 139 -7.04 6.17 -14.96
N ALA A 140 -7.57 7.04 -14.10
CA ALA A 140 -7.04 7.28 -12.76
C ALA A 140 -7.21 6.07 -11.84
N ARG A 141 -8.37 5.39 -11.88
CA ARG A 141 -8.61 4.16 -11.12
C ARG A 141 -7.69 3.03 -11.57
N ALA A 142 -7.54 2.83 -12.88
CA ALA A 142 -6.67 1.79 -13.44
C ALA A 142 -5.19 2.03 -13.06
N ALA A 143 -4.71 3.28 -13.21
CA ALA A 143 -3.38 3.67 -12.77
C ALA A 143 -3.19 3.45 -11.26
N PHE A 144 -4.18 3.83 -10.46
CA PHE A 144 -4.13 3.68 -9.02
C PHE A 144 -4.10 2.21 -8.57
N ASP A 145 -4.91 1.33 -9.18
CA ASP A 145 -4.91 -0.11 -8.88
C ASP A 145 -3.56 -0.77 -9.21
N ASP A 146 -2.89 -0.36 -10.30
CA ASP A 146 -1.53 -0.80 -10.67
C ASP A 146 -0.50 -0.43 -9.61
N PHE A 147 -0.46 0.83 -9.21
CA PHE A 147 0.58 1.32 -8.31
C PHE A 147 0.38 0.89 -6.85
N ASN A 148 -0.84 0.51 -6.47
CA ASN A 148 -1.11 -0.11 -5.18
C ASN A 148 -0.48 -1.52 -5.08
N LEU A 149 -0.40 -2.27 -6.18
CA LEU A 149 0.29 -3.56 -6.21
C LEU A 149 1.81 -3.42 -6.09
N ALA A 150 2.35 -2.20 -6.25
CA ALA A 150 3.78 -1.91 -6.22
C ALA A 150 4.30 -1.41 -4.86
N THR A 151 3.46 -1.28 -3.81
CA THR A 151 3.99 -0.94 -2.48
C THR A 151 4.77 -2.11 -1.89
N PRO A 152 6.09 -1.95 -1.63
CA PRO A 152 6.96 -3.05 -1.26
C PRO A 152 6.75 -3.39 0.21
N THR A 153 5.81 -4.30 0.47
CA THR A 153 5.79 -5.06 1.72
C THR A 153 6.10 -6.50 1.32
N GLU A 154 7.13 -7.11 1.89
CA GLU A 154 7.41 -8.52 1.59
C GLU A 154 6.18 -9.34 1.99
N SER A 155 5.58 -10.05 1.05
CA SER A 155 4.40 -10.87 1.31
C SER A 155 4.76 -12.33 1.09
N LYS A 156 4.48 -13.17 2.09
CA LYS A 156 4.66 -14.62 2.02
C LYS A 156 3.29 -15.28 2.04
N TRP A 157 3.01 -16.09 1.01
CA TRP A 157 1.72 -16.79 0.85
C TRP A 157 1.86 -18.28 1.13
N PHE A 158 0.93 -18.83 1.91
CA PHE A 158 0.91 -20.24 2.30
C PHE A 158 -0.45 -20.88 1.98
N SER A 159 -0.47 -22.15 1.60
CA SER A 159 -1.71 -22.86 1.32
C SER A 159 -1.65 -24.32 1.77
N GLY A 160 -2.73 -24.83 2.34
CA GLY A 160 -2.83 -26.22 2.77
C GLY A 160 -3.79 -26.42 3.94
N GLN A 161 -3.69 -27.56 4.61
CA GLN A 161 -4.44 -27.79 5.84
C GLN A 161 -3.97 -26.85 6.95
N ARG A 162 -4.85 -26.52 7.90
CA ARG A 162 -4.56 -25.56 8.97
C ARG A 162 -3.23 -25.83 9.71
N SER A 163 -3.00 -27.08 10.12
CA SER A 163 -1.78 -27.49 10.81
C SER A 163 -0.53 -27.33 9.94
N GLN A 164 -0.62 -27.61 8.65
CA GLN A 164 0.48 -27.46 7.69
C GLN A 164 0.81 -25.98 7.49
N VAL A 165 -0.20 -25.13 7.26
CA VAL A 165 -0.02 -23.68 7.11
C VAL A 165 0.56 -23.07 8.38
N GLN A 166 0.04 -23.45 9.55
CA GLN A 166 0.56 -23.01 10.85
C GLN A 166 2.03 -23.37 11.00
N GLU A 167 2.41 -24.60 10.66
CA GLU A 167 3.79 -25.06 10.73
C GLU A 167 4.70 -24.30 9.74
N GLN A 168 4.25 -24.11 8.50
CA GLN A 168 5.00 -23.37 7.48
C GLN A 168 5.25 -21.92 7.88
N ILE A 169 4.22 -21.23 8.39
CA ILE A 169 4.35 -19.86 8.90
C ILE A 169 5.30 -19.87 10.10
N SER A 170 5.13 -20.78 11.07
CA SER A 170 6.00 -20.88 12.24
C SER A 170 7.47 -21.10 11.86
N ARG A 171 7.75 -21.96 10.89
CA ARG A 171 9.11 -22.19 10.36
C ARG A 171 9.67 -20.94 9.68
N SER A 172 8.86 -20.25 8.89
CA SER A 172 9.25 -19.00 8.22
C SER A 172 9.64 -17.93 9.23
N ILE A 173 8.80 -17.70 10.25
CA ILE A 173 9.08 -16.76 11.34
C ILE A 173 10.33 -17.19 12.12
N SER A 174 10.46 -18.47 12.44
CA SER A 174 11.62 -19.02 13.14
C SER A 174 12.92 -18.76 12.38
N ALA A 175 12.92 -18.96 11.07
CA ALA A 175 14.06 -18.69 10.20
C ALA A 175 14.39 -17.19 10.15
N ASP A 176 13.39 -16.32 9.95
CA ASP A 176 13.56 -14.87 9.88
C ASP A 176 14.11 -14.30 11.20
N LEU A 177 13.69 -14.88 12.34
CA LEU A 177 14.10 -14.44 13.66
C LEU A 177 15.33 -15.20 14.22
N GLY A 178 15.77 -16.27 13.56
CA GLY A 178 16.85 -17.14 14.04
C GLY A 178 16.52 -17.78 15.40
N LEU A 179 15.34 -18.38 15.53
CA LEU A 179 14.90 -19.04 16.77
C LEU A 179 15.41 -20.49 16.82
N ASP A 180 15.60 -20.99 18.04
CA ASP A 180 15.85 -22.41 18.29
C ASP A 180 14.55 -23.24 18.27
N ASP A 181 14.69 -24.58 18.23
CA ASP A 181 13.55 -25.51 18.16
C ASP A 181 12.52 -25.31 19.29
N ARG A 182 12.98 -24.98 20.50
CA ARG A 182 12.10 -24.74 21.64
C ARG A 182 11.25 -23.50 21.43
N ARG A 183 11.85 -22.40 20.97
CA ARG A 183 11.15 -21.14 20.66
C ARG A 183 10.28 -21.27 19.42
N GLN A 184 10.70 -22.05 18.43
CA GLN A 184 9.86 -22.39 17.27
C GLN A 184 8.59 -23.12 17.69
N ALA A 185 8.67 -24.10 18.59
CA ALA A 185 7.49 -24.81 19.09
C ALA A 185 6.49 -23.86 19.79
N ALA A 186 6.98 -22.80 20.43
CA ALA A 186 6.14 -21.78 21.08
C ALA A 186 5.41 -20.85 20.08
N LEU A 187 5.83 -20.80 18.81
CA LEU A 187 5.15 -20.00 17.78
C LEU A 187 3.80 -20.58 17.37
N GLY A 188 3.61 -21.90 17.44
CA GLY A 188 2.39 -22.56 16.95
C GLY A 188 1.10 -21.91 17.46
N PRO A 189 0.89 -21.79 18.78
CA PRO A 189 -0.29 -21.13 19.33
C PRO A 189 -0.46 -19.66 18.90
N LEU A 190 0.64 -18.92 18.75
CA LEU A 190 0.62 -17.51 18.33
C LEU A 190 0.20 -17.38 16.87
N VAL A 191 0.76 -18.22 16.00
CA VAL A 191 0.43 -18.29 14.57
C VAL A 191 -1.03 -18.72 14.37
N ASP A 192 -1.54 -19.68 15.15
CA ASP A 192 -2.94 -20.08 15.05
C ASP A 192 -3.91 -18.99 15.55
N ALA A 193 -3.53 -18.22 16.58
CA ALA A 193 -4.27 -17.02 16.97
C ALA A 193 -4.27 -15.95 15.87
N PHE A 194 -3.12 -15.71 15.23
CA PHE A 194 -3.00 -14.86 14.05
C PHE A 194 -3.91 -15.34 12.91
N MET A 195 -3.87 -16.62 12.57
CA MET A 195 -4.70 -17.20 11.51
C MET A 195 -6.20 -17.02 11.80
N ARG A 196 -6.65 -17.25 13.04
CA ARG A 196 -8.05 -16.99 13.43
C ARG A 196 -8.45 -15.53 13.24
N ARG A 197 -7.60 -14.57 13.65
CA ARG A 197 -7.86 -13.14 13.49
C ARG A 197 -7.95 -12.76 12.00
N THR A 198 -7.09 -13.33 11.16
CA THR A 198 -7.13 -13.12 9.71
C THR A 198 -8.36 -13.75 9.06
N GLU A 199 -8.79 -14.94 9.47
CA GLU A 199 -10.06 -15.53 9.02
C GLU A 199 -11.26 -14.68 9.43
N GLU A 200 -11.27 -14.14 10.66
CA GLU A 200 -12.31 -13.23 11.13
C GLU A 200 -12.30 -11.90 10.34
N ALA A 201 -11.13 -11.33 10.09
CA ALA A 201 -10.96 -10.17 9.22
C ALA A 201 -11.56 -10.43 7.82
N ASN A 202 -11.26 -11.59 7.22
CA ASN A 202 -11.78 -11.96 5.91
C ASN A 202 -13.31 -12.14 5.91
N ARG A 203 -13.93 -12.55 7.04
CA ARG A 203 -15.39 -12.56 7.19
C ARG A 203 -16.00 -11.16 7.27
N LEU A 204 -15.27 -10.11 7.60
CA LEU A 204 -15.78 -8.75 7.46
C LEU A 204 -15.93 -8.33 5.99
N GLY A 205 -15.28 -9.08 5.08
CA GLY A 205 -15.24 -8.90 3.63
C GLY A 205 -16.47 -9.35 2.83
N ILE A 206 -17.55 -9.80 3.49
CA ILE A 206 -18.62 -10.63 2.88
C ILE A 206 -19.31 -9.98 1.66
N ASP A 207 -19.50 -8.66 1.65
CA ASP A 207 -20.17 -7.99 0.53
C ASP A 207 -19.27 -7.70 -0.68
N GLY A 208 -17.96 -8.00 -0.59
CA GLY A 208 -16.98 -7.76 -1.65
C GLY A 208 -16.79 -6.29 -2.06
N SER A 209 -17.47 -5.37 -1.35
CA SER A 209 -17.42 -3.93 -1.62
C SER A 209 -16.03 -3.37 -1.31
N ARG A 210 -15.73 -2.20 -1.88
CA ARG A 210 -14.43 -1.55 -1.70
C ARG A 210 -14.17 -1.19 -0.23
N GLU A 211 -15.17 -0.62 0.44
CA GLU A 211 -15.18 -0.35 1.88
C GLU A 211 -14.85 -1.62 2.69
N SER A 212 -15.43 -2.75 2.27
CA SER A 212 -15.23 -4.05 2.91
C SER A 212 -13.81 -4.59 2.71
N ARG A 213 -13.25 -4.50 1.50
CA ARG A 213 -11.84 -4.84 1.22
C ARG A 213 -10.86 -3.99 2.04
N ARG A 214 -11.15 -2.69 2.20
CA ARG A 214 -10.37 -1.79 3.06
C ARG A 214 -10.38 -2.26 4.51
N ARG A 215 -11.57 -2.58 5.06
CA ARG A 215 -11.69 -3.08 6.44
C ARG A 215 -10.93 -4.39 6.62
N VAL A 216 -10.99 -5.29 5.65
CA VAL A 216 -10.21 -6.54 5.64
C VAL A 216 -8.71 -6.25 5.67
N ALA A 217 -8.20 -5.42 4.76
CA ALA A 217 -6.78 -5.07 4.70
C ALA A 217 -6.28 -4.46 6.02
N ARG A 218 -7.03 -3.52 6.60
CA ARG A 218 -6.70 -2.92 7.89
C ARG A 218 -6.66 -3.95 9.03
N ALA A 219 -7.66 -4.83 9.09
CA ALA A 219 -7.72 -5.87 10.10
C ALA A 219 -6.59 -6.90 9.94
N GLN A 220 -6.11 -7.16 8.73
CA GLN A 220 -4.93 -8.01 8.48
C GLN A 220 -3.63 -7.36 9.01
N TYR A 221 -3.44 -6.06 8.79
CA TYR A 221 -2.32 -5.32 9.41
C TYR A 221 -2.41 -5.33 10.95
N ASP A 222 -3.61 -5.12 11.51
CA ASP A 222 -3.82 -5.19 12.97
C ASP A 222 -3.49 -6.59 13.52
N ALA A 223 -3.87 -7.66 12.81
CA ALA A 223 -3.52 -9.03 13.18
C ALA A 223 -2.01 -9.29 13.15
N MET A 224 -1.30 -8.75 12.15
CA MET A 224 0.17 -8.83 12.07
C MET A 224 0.87 -8.05 13.20
N LEU A 225 0.41 -6.84 13.52
CA LEU A 225 0.94 -6.06 14.65
C LEU A 225 0.72 -6.76 15.99
N LEU A 226 -0.43 -7.42 16.16
CA LEU A 226 -0.69 -8.24 17.34
C LEU A 226 0.24 -9.45 17.39
N LEU A 227 0.49 -10.14 16.27
CA LEU A 227 1.45 -11.23 16.21
C LEU A 227 2.86 -10.78 16.62
N GLN A 228 3.32 -9.62 16.13
CA GLN A 228 4.61 -9.04 16.53
C GLN A 228 4.68 -8.81 18.04
N LYS A 229 3.63 -8.20 18.62
CA LYS A 229 3.51 -7.95 20.06
C LYS A 229 3.46 -9.27 20.86
N ASP A 230 2.68 -10.23 20.41
CA ASP A 230 2.52 -11.54 21.04
C ASP A 230 3.86 -12.30 21.05
N ILE A 231 4.62 -12.26 19.94
CA ILE A 231 5.96 -12.86 19.85
C ILE A 231 6.93 -12.17 20.81
N ALA A 232 6.98 -10.84 20.81
CA ALA A 232 7.86 -10.06 21.68
C ALA A 232 7.57 -10.27 23.18
N ALA A 233 6.29 -10.45 23.54
CA ALA A 233 5.88 -10.70 24.92
C ALA A 233 6.09 -12.16 25.37
N THR A 234 5.96 -13.12 24.45
CA THR A 234 5.94 -14.55 24.78
C THR A 234 7.33 -15.18 24.71
N LEU A 235 8.12 -14.78 23.71
CA LEU A 235 9.43 -15.37 23.49
C LEU A 235 10.49 -14.61 24.28
N SER A 236 11.38 -15.34 24.96
CA SER A 236 12.61 -14.76 25.50
C SER A 236 13.56 -14.40 24.34
N LEU A 237 13.38 -13.22 23.76
CA LEU A 237 14.19 -12.71 22.66
C LEU A 237 15.45 -12.01 23.18
N ASP A 238 16.58 -12.21 22.50
CA ASP A 238 17.73 -11.32 22.68
C ASP A 238 17.50 -9.96 22.00
N ALA A 239 18.40 -9.00 22.23
CA ALA A 239 18.26 -7.65 21.68
C ALA A 239 18.22 -7.61 20.14
N GLY A 240 18.97 -8.50 19.47
CA GLY A 240 18.98 -8.58 18.01
C GLY A 240 17.68 -9.17 17.48
N GLN A 241 17.16 -10.21 18.12
CA GLN A 241 15.87 -10.82 17.81
C GLN A 241 14.71 -9.84 18.06
N ALA A 242 14.73 -9.12 19.18
CA ALA A 242 13.73 -8.11 19.50
C ALA A 242 13.76 -6.95 18.48
N GLY A 243 14.95 -6.53 18.05
CA GLY A 243 15.11 -5.58 16.94
C GLY A 243 14.48 -6.09 15.65
N ARG A 244 14.76 -7.35 15.26
CA ARG A 244 14.15 -7.97 14.07
C ARG A 244 12.62 -8.03 14.15
N VAL A 245 12.04 -8.38 15.31
CA VAL A 245 10.57 -8.39 15.49
C VAL A 245 9.99 -6.99 15.38
N ARG A 246 10.65 -5.98 15.94
CA ARG A 246 10.23 -4.57 15.87
C ARG A 246 10.26 -4.04 14.44
N ASP A 247 11.32 -4.35 13.70
CA ASP A 247 11.55 -3.86 12.34
C ASP A 247 10.95 -4.80 11.27
N TRP A 248 10.13 -5.75 11.69
CA TRP A 248 9.59 -6.77 10.82
C TRP A 248 8.50 -6.18 9.91
N GLU A 249 8.70 -6.35 8.60
CA GLU A 249 7.80 -5.82 7.56
C GLU A 249 7.01 -6.91 6.83
N THR A 250 7.33 -8.20 7.04
CA THR A 250 6.71 -9.28 6.26
C THR A 250 5.23 -9.46 6.61
N LEU A 251 4.36 -9.44 5.59
CA LEU A 251 2.96 -9.83 5.70
C LEU A 251 2.81 -11.32 5.38
N TYR A 252 2.01 -12.01 6.20
CA TYR A 252 1.69 -13.43 6.00
C TYR A 252 0.27 -13.56 5.48
N GLY A 253 0.13 -14.03 4.24
CA GLY A 253 -1.15 -14.42 3.67
C GLY A 253 -1.30 -15.93 3.67
N PHE A 254 -2.55 -16.43 3.76
CA PHE A 254 -2.79 -17.86 3.66
C PHE A 254 -4.16 -18.23 3.09
N GLN A 255 -4.23 -19.45 2.54
CA GLN A 255 -5.46 -20.12 2.13
C GLN A 255 -5.55 -21.50 2.78
N LEU A 256 -6.65 -21.75 3.50
CA LEU A 256 -6.91 -23.07 4.06
C LEU A 256 -7.66 -23.94 3.04
N LEU A 257 -7.14 -25.15 2.83
CA LEU A 257 -7.78 -26.18 2.02
C LEU A 257 -8.44 -27.19 2.97
N GLU A 258 -9.68 -27.57 2.65
CA GLU A 258 -10.42 -28.62 3.37
C GLU A 258 -9.78 -30.00 3.22
#